data_AF-A0A8B6EXE7-F1
#
_entry.id   AF-A0A8B6EXE7-F1
#
_cell.length_a   1.000
_cell.length_b   1.000
_cell.length_c   1.000
_cell.angle_alpha   90.00
_cell.angle_beta   90.00
_cell.angle_gamma   90.00
#
_symmetry.space_group_name_H-M   'P 1'
#
loop_
_entity.id
_entity.type
_entity.pdbx_description
1 polymer ?
#
loop_
_entity_poly.entity_id
_entity_poly.type
_entity_poly.pdbx_seq_one_letter_code
_entity_poly.pdbx_strand_id
1 'polypeptide(L)'
;MSLKLIACVLVFVIYAAYVEARRSGKKNKGQRFCHYYDVDEYAPSRDTWEKARKHCQRKGGDLVQIGSPNEDYRVNKMLEDVTNKGNGDGWYIGAKYVNGEWRMADGSPMWYTNFPKYVQEAFMMSDSPSDTSRITNSAAIFYDVTANGYETYNWGYVSPRDRSKLGTICEIKKC
;
A
#
# COMPACT_ATOMS: atom_id res chain seq x y z
N MET A 1 5.27 -44.78 11.24
CA MET A 1 4.97 -43.58 10.42
C MET A 1 5.48 -43.85 9.01
N SER A 2 4.66 -43.71 7.96
CA SER A 2 5.06 -44.10 6.60
C SER A 2 6.07 -43.10 6.01
N LEU A 3 6.97 -43.57 5.13
CA LEU A 3 7.94 -42.72 4.42
C LEU A 3 7.27 -41.54 3.69
N LYS A 4 6.05 -41.76 3.17
CA LYS A 4 5.24 -40.72 2.51
C LYS A 4 4.82 -39.61 3.47
N LEU A 5 4.47 -39.97 4.71
CA LEU A 5 4.08 -39.00 5.74
C LEU A 5 5.28 -38.12 6.14
N ILE A 6 6.47 -38.73 6.27
CA ILE A 6 7.72 -38.02 6.60
C ILE A 6 8.09 -37.03 5.49
N ALA A 7 8.02 -37.45 4.23
CA ALA A 7 8.29 -36.57 3.09
C ALA A 7 7.31 -35.38 3.01
N CYS A 8 6.00 -35.59 3.22
CA CYS A 8 5.03 -34.49 3.25
C CYS A 8 5.31 -33.49 4.38
N VAL A 9 5.63 -33.96 5.59
CA VAL A 9 5.95 -33.07 6.72
C VAL A 9 7.21 -32.26 6.43
N LEU A 10 8.26 -32.89 5.88
CA LEU A 10 9.49 -32.18 5.52
C LEU A 10 9.26 -31.13 4.44
N VAL A 11 8.50 -31.43 3.39
CA VAL A 11 8.17 -30.45 2.34
C VAL A 11 7.39 -29.27 2.93
N PHE A 12 6.42 -29.54 3.82
CA PHE A 12 5.65 -28.47 4.45
C PHE A 12 6.51 -27.59 5.37
N VAL A 13 7.40 -28.19 6.15
CA VAL A 13 8.33 -27.47 7.03
C VAL A 13 9.33 -26.64 6.22
N ILE A 14 9.90 -27.19 5.15
CA ILE A 14 10.82 -26.47 4.26
C ILE A 14 10.08 -25.31 3.56
N TYR A 15 8.87 -25.55 3.09
CA TYR A 15 8.06 -24.50 2.46
C TYR A 15 7.68 -23.40 3.47
N ALA A 16 7.29 -23.75 4.68
CA ALA A 16 7.01 -22.80 5.75
C ALA A 16 8.25 -21.96 6.10
N ALA A 17 9.42 -22.60 6.27
CA ALA A 17 10.68 -21.92 6.55
C ALA A 17 11.10 -20.99 5.39
N TYR A 18 10.88 -21.41 4.14
CA TYR A 18 11.11 -20.57 2.96
C TYR A 18 10.19 -19.33 2.95
N VAL A 19 8.90 -19.51 3.28
CA VAL A 19 7.94 -18.41 3.39
C VAL A 19 8.31 -17.46 4.53
N GLU A 20 8.76 -17.97 5.68
CA GLU A 20 9.23 -17.17 6.80
C GLU A 20 10.50 -16.38 6.46
N ALA A 21 11.48 -17.00 5.80
CA ALA A 21 12.70 -16.33 5.34
C ALA A 21 12.39 -15.23 4.31
N ARG A 22 11.35 -15.39 3.48
CA ARG A 22 10.89 -14.34 2.58
C ARG A 22 10.22 -13.17 3.31
N ARG A 23 9.74 -13.37 4.54
CA ARG A 23 9.11 -12.34 5.39
C ARG A 23 10.11 -11.51 6.22
N SER A 24 11.38 -11.91 6.31
CA SER A 24 12.40 -11.15 7.04
C SER A 24 13.00 -10.05 6.15
N GLY A 25 12.62 -8.79 6.39
CA GLY A 25 13.26 -7.63 5.75
C GLY A 25 14.65 -7.34 6.32
N LYS A 26 15.44 -6.49 5.65
CA LYS A 26 16.72 -5.97 6.17
C LYS A 26 16.50 -4.56 6.74
N LYS A 27 16.92 -4.32 7.98
CA LYS A 27 16.83 -2.99 8.64
C LYS A 27 18.17 -2.27 8.59
N ASN A 28 18.22 -1.07 7.99
CA ASN A 28 19.38 -0.20 8.13
C ASN A 28 19.34 0.56 9.48
N LYS A 29 20.52 0.99 9.95
CA LYS A 29 20.67 1.75 11.19
C LYS A 29 19.89 3.07 11.07
N GLY A 30 18.90 3.29 11.95
CA GLY A 30 18.04 4.48 11.96
C GLY A 30 16.69 4.33 11.22
N GLN A 31 16.44 3.22 10.52
CA GLN A 31 15.12 2.98 9.92
C GLN A 31 14.09 2.55 10.97
N ARG A 32 12.86 3.06 10.88
CA ARG A 32 11.75 2.71 11.79
C ARG A 32 11.17 1.33 11.47
N PHE A 33 11.19 0.94 10.20
CA PHE A 33 10.57 -0.29 9.68
C PHE A 33 11.52 -1.07 8.77
N CYS A 34 11.16 -2.31 8.44
CA CYS A 34 11.99 -3.26 7.70
C CYS A 34 11.96 -3.07 6.17
N HIS A 35 11.22 -2.07 5.67
CA HIS A 35 10.90 -1.90 4.25
C HIS A 35 10.50 -3.20 3.56
N TYR A 36 9.78 -4.04 4.29
CA TYR A 36 9.14 -5.23 3.77
C TYR A 36 7.66 -4.91 3.61
N TYR A 37 7.21 -4.94 2.36
CA TYR A 37 5.84 -4.61 2.02
C TYR A 37 5.09 -5.88 1.65
N ASP A 38 3.91 -6.01 2.23
CA ASP A 38 2.99 -7.12 1.98
C ASP A 38 1.71 -6.52 1.38
N VAL A 39 1.40 -6.91 0.16
CA VAL A 39 0.24 -6.40 -0.59
C VAL A 39 -0.86 -7.43 -0.53
N ASP A 40 -1.97 -7.02 0.07
CA ASP A 40 -3.20 -7.80 0.02
C ASP A 40 -4.09 -7.23 -1.09
N GLU A 41 -4.36 -8.05 -2.10
CA GLU A 41 -5.25 -7.74 -3.22
C GLU A 41 -6.72 -7.58 -2.77
N TYR A 42 -7.57 -7.05 -3.66
CA TYR A 42 -8.92 -6.56 -3.39
C TYR A 42 -9.80 -7.51 -2.58
N ALA A 43 -10.26 -7.04 -1.41
CA ALA A 43 -11.38 -7.66 -0.73
C ALA A 43 -12.69 -7.34 -1.48
N PRO A 44 -13.61 -8.30 -1.66
CA PRO A 44 -14.86 -8.08 -2.40
C PRO A 44 -15.81 -7.09 -1.71
N SER A 45 -15.64 -6.82 -0.40
CA SER A 45 -16.36 -5.78 0.34
C SER A 45 -15.55 -4.50 0.42
N ARG A 46 -16.21 -3.33 0.37
CA ARG A 46 -15.59 -2.03 0.68
C ARG A 46 -14.99 -2.06 2.09
N ASP A 47 -13.69 -2.29 2.17
CA ASP A 47 -12.96 -2.13 3.42
C ASP A 47 -12.72 -0.64 3.68
N THR A 48 -12.83 -0.24 4.94
CA THR A 48 -12.48 1.11 5.37
C THR A 48 -10.98 1.18 5.64
N TRP A 49 -10.41 2.39 5.62
CA TRP A 49 -9.02 2.62 6.00
C TRP A 49 -8.71 2.03 7.39
N GLU A 50 -9.64 2.14 8.34
CA GLU A 50 -9.48 1.55 9.68
C GLU A 50 -9.42 0.02 9.64
N LYS A 51 -10.18 -0.63 8.74
CA LYS A 51 -10.12 -2.09 8.57
C LYS A 51 -8.81 -2.52 7.92
N ALA A 52 -8.37 -1.83 6.87
CA ALA A 52 -7.08 -2.04 6.22
C ALA A 52 -5.92 -1.89 7.22
N ARG A 53 -5.98 -0.85 8.06
CA ARG A 53 -5.00 -0.64 9.13
C ARG A 53 -4.97 -1.77 10.14
N LYS A 54 -6.14 -2.15 10.68
CA LYS A 54 -6.25 -3.27 11.61
C LYS A 54 -5.75 -4.57 10.98
N HIS A 55 -5.93 -4.75 9.69
CA HIS A 55 -5.40 -5.89 8.95
C HIS A 55 -3.88 -5.94 8.96
N CYS A 56 -3.21 -4.85 8.59
CA CYS A 56 -1.75 -4.78 8.67
C CYS A 56 -1.22 -4.95 10.09
N GLN A 57 -1.91 -4.39 11.09
CA GLN A 57 -1.54 -4.55 12.50
C GLN A 57 -1.62 -6.01 12.97
N ARG A 58 -2.64 -6.77 12.53
CA ARG A 58 -2.72 -8.22 12.82
C ARG A 58 -1.57 -9.01 12.19
N LYS A 59 -1.03 -8.55 11.06
CA LYS A 59 0.15 -9.13 10.40
C LYS A 59 1.48 -8.71 11.06
N GLY A 60 1.44 -7.97 12.17
CA GLY A 60 2.64 -7.45 12.85
C GLY A 60 3.25 -6.21 12.19
N GLY A 61 2.47 -5.53 11.35
CA GLY A 61 2.83 -4.34 10.60
C GLY A 61 2.04 -3.09 10.99
N ASP A 62 2.02 -2.11 10.10
CA ASP A 62 0.98 -1.09 10.00
C ASP A 62 0.76 -0.79 8.50
N LEU A 63 -0.16 0.09 8.15
CA LEU A 63 -0.21 0.60 6.77
C LEU A 63 1.12 1.22 6.38
N VAL A 64 1.53 1.04 5.13
CA VAL A 64 2.78 1.59 4.62
C VAL A 64 2.86 3.10 4.81
N GLN A 65 4.01 3.56 5.27
CA GLN A 65 4.33 4.98 5.34
C GLN A 65 5.36 5.32 4.29
N ILE A 66 5.03 6.28 3.42
CA ILE A 66 5.93 6.71 2.35
C ILE A 66 6.39 8.13 2.66
N GLY A 67 7.58 8.23 3.25
CA GLY A 67 8.19 9.47 3.72
C GLY A 67 9.32 9.97 2.82
N SER A 68 9.68 9.24 1.76
CA SER A 68 10.77 9.64 0.86
C SER A 68 10.56 9.19 -0.59
N PRO A 69 11.20 9.87 -1.58
CA PRO A 69 11.18 9.43 -2.97
C PRO A 69 11.70 8.01 -3.19
N ASN A 70 12.66 7.58 -2.36
CA ASN A 70 13.23 6.24 -2.45
C ASN A 70 12.28 5.16 -1.90
N GLU A 71 11.48 5.46 -0.88
CA GLU A 71 10.39 4.59 -0.44
C GLU A 71 9.29 4.50 -1.49
N ASP A 72 8.91 5.63 -2.10
CA ASP A 72 7.93 5.67 -3.18
C ASP A 72 8.33 4.78 -4.35
N TYR A 73 9.58 4.94 -4.82
CA TYR A 73 10.12 4.11 -5.89
C TYR A 73 10.05 2.61 -5.58
N ARG A 74 10.37 2.20 -4.35
CA ARG A 74 10.32 0.79 -3.94
C ARG A 74 8.90 0.24 -3.90
N VAL A 75 7.95 1.01 -3.36
CA VAL A 75 6.55 0.61 -3.31
C VAL A 75 5.97 0.51 -4.71
N ASN A 76 6.28 1.48 -5.58
CA ASN A 76 5.85 1.49 -6.97
C ASN A 76 6.37 0.25 -7.73
N LYS A 77 7.69 -0.02 -7.68
CA LYS A 77 8.28 -1.21 -8.31
C LYS A 77 7.64 -2.52 -7.85
N MET A 78 7.41 -2.63 -6.55
CA MET A 78 6.78 -3.81 -5.96
C MET A 78 5.33 -3.98 -6.43
N LEU A 79 4.58 -2.89 -6.62
CA LEU A 79 3.24 -2.96 -7.18
C LEU A 79 3.23 -3.25 -8.68
N GLU A 80 4.16 -2.71 -9.47
CA GLU A 80 4.33 -3.11 -10.88
C GLU A 80 4.48 -4.64 -11.00
N ASP A 81 5.24 -5.26 -10.10
CA ASP A 81 5.46 -6.72 -10.06
C ASP A 81 4.20 -7.51 -9.63
N VAL A 82 3.42 -6.97 -8.69
CA VAL A 82 2.20 -7.62 -8.16
C VAL A 82 1.01 -7.42 -9.10
N THR A 83 0.91 -6.27 -9.76
CA THR A 83 -0.20 -5.92 -10.65
C THR A 83 0.16 -6.30 -12.08
N ASN A 84 -0.19 -7.52 -12.50
CA ASN A 84 -0.05 -7.91 -13.91
C ASN A 84 -1.02 -7.10 -14.79
N LYS A 85 -0.61 -5.90 -15.22
CA LYS A 85 -1.11 -5.13 -16.39
C LYS A 85 -2.62 -4.86 -16.48
N GLY A 86 -3.28 -4.42 -15.40
CA GLY A 86 -4.72 -4.07 -15.48
C GLY A 86 -5.13 -3.00 -14.47
N ASN A 87 -5.80 -1.95 -14.97
CA ASN A 87 -6.34 -0.79 -14.26
C ASN A 87 -6.58 -1.03 -12.76
N GLY A 88 -5.77 -0.42 -11.90
CA GLY A 88 -5.91 -0.58 -10.46
C GLY A 88 -7.10 0.22 -9.91
N ASP A 89 -7.95 -0.44 -9.11
CA ASP A 89 -8.96 0.23 -8.29
C ASP A 89 -8.34 0.94 -7.06
N GLY A 90 -7.06 0.66 -6.75
CA GLY A 90 -6.20 1.36 -5.78
C GLY A 90 -5.86 0.56 -4.52
N TRP A 91 -4.88 1.00 -3.73
CA TRP A 91 -4.53 0.41 -2.42
C TRP A 91 -4.47 1.44 -1.30
N TYR A 92 -4.95 1.08 -0.10
CA TYR A 92 -4.79 1.91 1.08
C TYR A 92 -3.32 2.05 1.49
N ILE A 93 -2.93 3.29 1.78
CA ILE A 93 -1.67 3.64 2.44
C ILE A 93 -1.93 4.32 3.78
N GLY A 94 -0.86 4.56 4.54
CA GLY A 94 -0.95 5.10 5.90
C GLY A 94 -1.47 6.53 6.00
N ALA A 95 -1.63 7.26 4.90
CA ALA A 95 -2.02 8.66 4.94
C ALA A 95 -3.54 8.87 4.97
N LYS A 96 -4.00 9.71 5.90
CA LYS A 96 -5.39 10.14 6.06
C LYS A 96 -5.45 11.65 6.29
N TYR A 97 -6.47 12.30 5.73
CA TYR A 97 -6.69 13.71 5.98
C TYR A 97 -7.51 13.89 7.26
N VAL A 98 -6.99 14.66 8.21
CA VAL A 98 -7.57 14.86 9.53
C VAL A 98 -7.35 16.31 9.92
N ASN A 99 -8.42 17.02 10.32
CA ASN A 99 -8.36 18.40 10.82
C ASN A 99 -7.63 19.40 9.91
N GLY A 100 -7.82 19.30 8.58
CA GLY A 100 -7.23 20.25 7.64
C GLY A 100 -5.83 19.88 7.14
N GLU A 101 -5.30 18.71 7.53
CA GLU A 101 -3.93 18.31 7.21
C GLU A 101 -3.80 16.80 6.95
N TRP A 102 -2.82 16.44 6.11
CA TRP A 102 -2.47 15.04 5.88
C TRP A 102 -1.60 14.50 7.02
N ARG A 103 -2.06 13.39 7.61
CA ARG A 103 -1.39 12.70 8.71
C ARG A 103 -1.15 11.23 8.33
N MET A 104 0.01 10.71 8.68
CA MET A 104 0.33 9.30 8.60
C MET A 104 -0.40 8.53 9.72
N ALA A 105 -0.48 7.21 9.57
CA ALA A 105 -1.22 6.34 10.50
C ALA A 105 -0.72 6.47 11.95
N ASP A 106 0.56 6.77 12.16
CA ASP A 106 1.14 7.00 13.48
C ASP A 106 0.91 8.43 14.03
N GLY A 107 0.15 9.28 13.32
CA GLY A 107 -0.15 10.66 13.70
C GLY A 107 0.91 11.67 13.26
N SER A 108 2.01 11.22 12.67
CA SER A 108 3.03 12.12 12.17
C SER A 108 2.56 12.86 10.90
N PRO A 109 3.05 14.08 10.61
CA PRO A 109 2.74 14.78 9.37
C PRO A 109 3.13 13.96 8.13
N MET A 110 2.42 14.12 7.01
CA MET A 110 2.87 13.56 5.73
C MET A 110 3.81 14.54 5.02
N TRP A 111 5.11 14.23 4.94
CA TRP A 111 6.12 15.12 4.34
C TRP A 111 6.40 14.86 2.86
N TYR A 112 6.02 13.69 2.36
CA TYR A 112 6.26 13.29 0.98
C TYR A 112 4.94 12.98 0.30
N THR A 113 4.78 13.47 -0.93
CA THR A 113 3.58 13.26 -1.73
C THR A 113 3.93 13.19 -3.21
N ASN A 114 3.25 12.31 -3.93
CA ASN A 114 3.32 12.20 -5.39
C ASN A 114 1.91 12.20 -5.98
N PHE A 115 1.14 13.25 -5.69
CA PHE A 115 -0.24 13.38 -6.17
C PHE A 115 -0.26 13.76 -7.67
N PRO A 116 -1.13 13.17 -8.51
CA PRO A 116 -1.37 13.65 -9.86
C PRO A 116 -1.89 15.09 -9.85
N LYS A 117 -1.48 15.90 -10.83
CA LYS A 117 -1.84 17.32 -10.94
C LYS A 117 -3.36 17.57 -10.84
N TYR A 118 -4.14 16.78 -11.58
CA TYR A 118 -5.60 16.91 -11.61
C TYR A 118 -6.26 16.65 -10.25
N VAL A 119 -5.67 15.80 -9.41
CA VAL A 119 -6.17 15.50 -8.07
C VAL A 119 -5.84 16.62 -7.09
N GLN A 120 -4.66 17.23 -7.22
CA GLN A 120 -4.29 18.38 -6.39
C GLN A 120 -5.27 19.55 -6.60
N GLU A 121 -5.61 19.84 -7.85
CA GLU A 121 -6.57 20.91 -8.20
C GLU A 121 -7.98 20.60 -7.67
N ALA A 122 -8.48 19.39 -7.86
CA ALA A 122 -9.79 18.98 -7.37
C ALA A 122 -9.91 19.01 -5.84
N PHE A 123 -8.85 18.63 -5.11
CA PHE A 123 -8.82 18.70 -3.64
C PHE A 123 -8.87 20.14 -3.13
N MET A 124 -8.11 21.05 -3.75
CA MET A 124 -8.06 22.47 -3.37
C MET A 124 -9.38 23.21 -3.62
N MET A 125 -10.30 22.62 -4.40
CA MET A 125 -11.65 23.14 -4.67
C MET A 125 -12.75 22.53 -3.79
N SER A 126 -12.43 21.67 -2.80
CA SER A 126 -13.45 21.08 -1.92
C SER A 126 -13.81 22.01 -0.74
N ASP A 127 -14.93 22.72 -0.84
CA ASP A 127 -15.41 23.72 0.13
C ASP A 127 -15.97 23.14 1.46
N SER A 128 -15.81 21.84 1.74
CA SER A 128 -16.47 21.18 2.88
C SER A 128 -15.47 20.53 3.84
N PRO A 129 -14.98 21.27 4.86
CA PRO A 129 -14.11 20.74 5.91
C PRO A 129 -14.67 19.50 6.61
N SER A 130 -16.00 19.35 6.70
CA SER A 130 -16.66 18.21 7.32
C SER A 130 -16.47 16.89 6.57
N ASP A 131 -16.32 16.92 5.24
CA ASP A 131 -16.18 15.70 4.43
C ASP A 131 -14.72 15.22 4.35
N THR A 132 -13.79 16.11 4.70
CA THR A 132 -12.36 15.81 4.64
C THR A 132 -11.90 14.73 5.62
N SER A 133 -12.67 14.49 6.69
CA SER A 133 -12.41 13.42 7.67
C SER A 133 -12.48 12.00 7.09
N ARG A 134 -13.10 11.86 5.91
CA ARG A 134 -13.26 10.59 5.18
C ARG A 134 -12.27 10.44 4.03
N ILE A 135 -11.48 11.48 3.76
CA ILE A 135 -10.49 11.50 2.68
C ILE A 135 -9.27 10.72 3.16
N THR A 136 -9.01 9.62 2.47
CA THR A 136 -7.83 8.79 2.68
C THR A 136 -6.97 8.86 1.45
N ASN A 137 -5.66 8.75 1.59
CA ASN A 137 -4.81 8.64 0.42
C ASN A 137 -4.73 7.16 0.02
N SER A 138 -4.82 6.90 -1.28
CA SER A 138 -4.61 5.57 -1.85
C SER A 138 -3.59 5.67 -2.95
N ALA A 139 -2.85 4.59 -3.18
CA ALA A 139 -1.87 4.54 -4.24
C ALA A 139 -2.45 3.76 -5.42
N ALA A 140 -2.21 4.20 -6.64
CA ALA A 140 -2.76 3.55 -7.83
C ALA A 140 -1.81 3.65 -9.02
N ILE A 141 -1.76 2.57 -9.80
CA ILE A 141 -1.11 2.52 -11.11
C ILE A 141 -2.22 2.74 -12.16
N PHE A 142 -2.11 3.85 -12.89
CA PHE A 142 -3.01 4.24 -13.95
C PHE A 142 -2.41 3.83 -15.29
N TYR A 143 -3.21 3.21 -16.14
CA TYR A 143 -2.91 3.16 -17.56
C TYR A 143 -3.30 4.49 -18.19
N ASP A 144 -2.39 5.06 -18.98
CA ASP A 144 -2.60 6.31 -19.70
C ASP A 144 -2.02 6.16 -21.12
N VAL A 145 -2.53 6.96 -22.06
CA VAL A 145 -1.98 7.06 -23.41
C VAL A 145 -1.46 8.47 -23.56
N THR A 146 -0.15 8.60 -23.69
CA THR A 146 0.54 9.88 -23.89
C THR A 146 0.02 10.61 -25.14
N ALA A 147 0.25 11.93 -25.20
CA ALA A 147 -0.19 12.76 -26.33
C ALA A 147 0.36 12.31 -27.71
N ASN A 148 1.44 11.53 -27.72
CA ASN A 148 2.05 10.91 -28.89
C ASN A 148 1.66 9.42 -29.09
N GLY A 149 0.64 8.94 -28.39
CA GLY A 149 0.03 7.62 -28.63
C GLY A 149 0.72 6.44 -27.95
N TYR A 150 1.72 6.67 -27.09
CA TYR A 150 2.35 5.60 -26.33
C TYR A 150 1.56 5.28 -25.07
N GLU A 151 1.29 4.00 -24.86
CA GLU A 151 0.81 3.46 -23.60
C GLU A 151 1.86 3.72 -22.51
N THR A 152 1.43 4.30 -21.39
CA THR A 152 2.27 4.53 -20.22
C THR A 152 1.52 4.15 -18.96
N TYR A 153 2.28 3.73 -17.95
CA TYR A 153 1.75 3.52 -16.61
C TYR A 153 2.21 4.68 -15.74
N ASN A 154 1.24 5.41 -15.20
CA ASN A 154 1.50 6.51 -14.28
C ASN A 154 1.19 6.05 -12.86
N TRP A 155 2.07 6.39 -11.93
CA TRP A 155 1.88 6.11 -10.51
C TRP A 155 1.60 7.42 -9.78
N GLY A 156 0.70 7.38 -8.81
CA GLY A 156 0.50 8.49 -7.90
C GLY A 156 -0.47 8.17 -6.80
N TYR A 157 -0.50 9.06 -5.81
CA TYR A 157 -1.47 8.96 -4.74
C TYR A 157 -2.73 9.75 -5.06
N VAL A 158 -3.91 9.20 -4.78
CA VAL A 158 -5.19 9.82 -5.08
C VAL A 158 -6.21 9.60 -3.97
N SER A 159 -7.20 10.50 -3.90
CA SER A 159 -8.43 10.22 -3.15
C SER A 159 -9.14 9.00 -3.75
N PRO A 160 -9.69 8.10 -2.93
CA PRO A 160 -10.61 7.10 -3.43
C PRO A 160 -11.74 7.77 -4.21
N ARG A 161 -12.09 7.19 -5.35
CA ARG A 161 -13.33 7.53 -6.04
C ARG A 161 -14.50 6.86 -5.33
N ASP A 162 -15.70 7.40 -5.50
CA ASP A 162 -16.90 6.70 -5.07
C ASP A 162 -16.98 5.34 -5.79
N ARG A 163 -17.09 4.26 -4.98
CA ARG A 163 -17.15 2.84 -5.37
C ARG A 163 -15.81 2.11 -5.60
N SER A 164 -14.65 2.71 -5.34
CA SER A 164 -13.37 1.99 -5.41
C SER A 164 -13.36 0.76 -4.49
N LYS A 165 -12.96 -0.41 -5.01
CA LYS A 165 -12.51 -1.55 -4.21
C LYS A 165 -11.02 -1.33 -3.97
N LEU A 166 -10.59 -1.24 -2.73
CA LEU A 166 -9.19 -0.96 -2.43
C LEU A 166 -8.52 -2.20 -1.84
N GLY A 167 -7.33 -2.52 -2.38
CA GLY A 167 -6.38 -3.40 -1.71
C GLY A 167 -5.69 -2.69 -0.54
N THR A 168 -4.72 -3.34 0.09
CA THR A 168 -3.95 -2.75 1.19
C THR A 168 -2.46 -3.01 1.04
N ILE A 169 -1.62 -2.01 1.37
CA ILE A 169 -0.17 -2.18 1.46
C ILE A 169 0.25 -2.11 2.92
N CYS A 170 0.71 -3.24 3.45
CA CYS A 170 1.21 -3.34 4.81
C CYS A 170 2.72 -3.23 4.83
N GLU A 171 3.26 -2.40 5.72
CA GLU A 171 4.68 -2.41 6.05
C GLU A 171 4.91 -3.23 7.33
N ILE A 172 5.65 -4.33 7.21
CA ILE A 172 5.88 -5.25 8.33
C ILE A 172 7.04 -4.75 9.18
N LYS A 173 6.87 -4.81 10.51
CA LYS A 173 7.84 -4.28 11.48
C LYS A 173 8.90 -5.30 11.90
N LYS A 174 8.64 -6.59 11.70
CA LYS A 174 9.57 -7.68 12.01
C LYS A 174 10.53 -7.89 10.85
N CYS A 175 11.81 -7.77 11.19
CA CYS A 175 12.94 -8.37 10.53
C CYS A 175 13.34 -9.55 11.44
#